data_AF-A0A956MCR4-F1
#
_entry.id   AF-A0A956MCR4-F1
#
_cell.length_a   1.000
_cell.length_b   1.000
_cell.length_c   1.000
_cell.angle_alpha   90.00
_cell.angle_beta   90.00
_cell.angle_gamma   90.00
#
_symmetry.space_group_name_H-M   'P 1'
#
loop_
_entity.id
_entity.type
_entity.pdbx_description
1 polymer ?
#
loop_
_entity_poly.entity_id
_entity_poly.type
_entity_poly.pdbx_seq_one_letter_code
_entity_poly.pdbx_strand_id
1 'polypeptide(L)'
;MFSFLPAPLLGMTSIIYISVNTVVWSVLLYVAVLLKLLSPMKSLRHFFAQVATLCAKLWVDCNNFLFNKIHDMHWDITGLEKLDKKKSYLLMSNHRSWT
;
A
#
# COMPACT_ATOMS: atom_id res chain seq x y z
N MET A 1 -2.23 16.86 11.04
CA MET A 1 -2.37 18.30 10.71
C MET A 1 -3.81 18.76 10.38
N PHE A 2 -4.78 17.87 10.11
CA PHE A 2 -6.19 18.23 9.86
C PHE A 2 -7.10 18.05 11.09
N SER A 3 -6.53 18.05 12.30
CA SER A 3 -7.23 17.84 13.57
C SER A 3 -8.33 18.87 13.90
N PHE A 4 -8.44 19.94 13.10
CA PHE A 4 -9.52 20.92 13.19
C PHE A 4 -10.85 20.46 12.55
N LEU A 5 -10.84 19.48 11.63
CA LEU A 5 -12.07 19.01 10.99
C LEU A 5 -12.88 18.07 11.89
N PRO A 6 -14.23 18.16 11.90
CA PRO A 6 -15.09 17.22 12.59
C PRO A 6 -14.82 15.78 12.16
N ALA A 7 -14.83 14.85 13.13
CA ALA A 7 -14.50 13.43 12.90
C ALA A 7 -15.25 12.78 11.71
N PRO A 8 -16.55 13.03 11.47
CA PRO A 8 -17.25 12.44 10.32
C PRO A 8 -16.70 12.89 8.96
N LEU A 9 -16.32 14.17 8.83
CA LEU A 9 -15.75 14.71 7.59
C LEU A 9 -14.34 14.14 7.34
N LEU A 10 -13.56 13.96 8.40
CA LEU A 10 -12.25 13.33 8.34
C LEU A 10 -12.35 11.85 7.90
N GLY A 11 -13.34 11.13 8.41
CA GLY A 11 -13.64 9.76 8.01
C GLY A 11 -14.06 9.67 6.53
N MET A 12 -14.99 10.53 6.10
CA MET A 12 -15.46 10.56 4.71
C MET A 12 -14.34 10.88 3.71
N THR A 13 -13.53 11.89 4.00
CA THR A 13 -12.37 12.25 3.16
C THR A 13 -11.34 11.12 3.11
N SER A 14 -11.08 10.45 4.24
CA SER A 14 -10.18 9.29 4.30
C SER A 14 -10.70 8.12 3.47
N ILE A 15 -11.99 7.79 3.56
CA ILE A 15 -12.60 6.70 2.80
C ILE A 15 -12.52 6.99 1.30
N ILE A 16 -12.86 8.20 0.87
CA ILE A 16 -12.78 8.61 -0.54
C ILE A 16 -11.34 8.49 -1.04
N TYR A 17 -10.38 9.04 -0.29
CA TYR A 17 -8.96 8.97 -0.64
C TYR A 17 -8.47 7.53 -0.79
N ILE A 18 -8.70 6.68 0.21
CA ILE A 18 -8.24 5.28 0.21
C ILE A 18 -8.93 4.52 -0.92
N SER A 19 -10.21 4.76 -1.17
CA SER A 19 -10.96 4.10 -2.24
C SER A 19 -10.39 4.44 -3.61
N VAL A 20 -10.20 5.73 -3.90
CA VAL A 20 -9.62 6.19 -5.18
C VAL A 20 -8.19 5.66 -5.33
N ASN A 21 -7.36 5.79 -4.29
CA ASN A 21 -5.99 5.27 -4.29
C ASN A 21 -5.97 3.76 -4.59
N THR A 22 -6.84 2.99 -3.93
CA THR A 22 -6.94 1.54 -4.12
C THR A 22 -7.40 1.17 -5.52
N VAL A 23 -8.41 1.85 -6.07
CA VAL A 23 -8.89 1.58 -7.44
C VAL A 23 -7.79 1.87 -8.47
N VAL A 24 -7.14 3.03 -8.38
CA VAL A 24 -6.08 3.44 -9.32
C VAL A 24 -4.93 2.42 -9.33
N TRP A 25 -4.37 2.12 -8.16
CA TRP A 25 -3.24 1.19 -8.08
C TRP A 25 -3.63 -0.25 -8.38
N SER A 26 -4.84 -0.68 -8.03
CA SER A 26 -5.33 -2.03 -8.38
C SER A 26 -5.47 -2.20 -9.88
N VAL A 27 -6.04 -1.22 -10.59
CA VAL A 27 -6.16 -1.27 -12.05
C VAL A 27 -4.77 -1.35 -12.70
N LEU A 28 -3.83 -0.50 -12.30
CA LEU A 28 -2.46 -0.53 -12.81
C LEU A 28 -1.76 -1.87 -12.53
N LEU A 29 -1.93 -2.41 -11.33
CA LEU A 29 -1.39 -3.72 -10.95
C LEU A 29 -1.98 -4.83 -11.81
N TYR A 30 -3.30 -4.87 -12.00
CA TYR A 30 -3.94 -5.88 -12.84
C TYR A 30 -3.50 -5.78 -14.29
N VAL A 31 -3.37 -4.57 -14.86
CA VAL A 31 -2.81 -4.38 -16.20
C VAL A 31 -1.39 -4.94 -16.29
N ALA A 32 -0.52 -4.65 -15.32
CA ALA A 32 0.84 -5.19 -15.28
C ALA A 32 0.84 -6.74 -15.18
N VAL A 33 -0.05 -7.32 -14.37
CA VAL A 33 -0.19 -8.78 -14.24
C VAL A 33 -0.70 -9.42 -15.54
N LEU A 34 -1.65 -8.80 -16.24
CA LEU A 34 -2.12 -9.27 -17.54
C LEU A 34 -1.02 -9.22 -18.59
N LEU A 35 -0.26 -8.12 -18.65
CA LEU A 35 0.89 -8.00 -19.56
C LEU A 35 1.98 -9.02 -19.23
N LYS A 36 2.23 -9.29 -17.94
CA LYS A 36 3.12 -10.37 -17.49
C LYS A 36 2.65 -11.73 -18.01
N LEU A 37 1.34 -12.02 -17.93
CA LEU A 37 0.75 -13.29 -18.35
C LEU A 37 0.88 -13.49 -19.87
N LEU A 38 0.59 -12.45 -20.64
CA LEU A 38 0.65 -12.47 -22.11
C LEU A 38 2.10 -12.44 -22.64
N SER A 39 3.07 -12.05 -21.83
CA SER A 39 4.47 -11.93 -22.25
C SER A 39 5.10 -13.31 -22.54
N PRO A 40 5.63 -13.55 -23.76
CA PRO A 40 6.30 -14.81 -24.10
C PRO A 40 7.74 -14.86 -23.58
N MET A 41 8.39 -13.71 -23.41
CA MET A 41 9.80 -13.62 -23.00
C MET A 41 9.95 -13.57 -21.47
N LYS A 42 10.95 -14.31 -20.96
CA LYS A 42 11.27 -14.33 -19.52
C LYS A 42 11.65 -12.95 -18.98
N SER A 43 12.39 -12.14 -19.74
CA SER A 43 12.77 -10.77 -19.35
C SER A 43 11.55 -9.86 -19.17
N LEU A 44 10.60 -9.89 -20.11
CA LEU A 44 9.35 -9.13 -20.02
C LEU A 44 8.50 -9.57 -18.82
N ARG A 45 8.41 -10.89 -18.57
CA ARG A 45 7.72 -11.41 -17.38
C ARG A 45 8.33 -10.89 -16.07
N HIS A 46 9.66 -10.80 -15.99
CA HIS A 46 10.34 -10.23 -14.82
C HIS A 46 10.11 -8.73 -14.70
N PHE A 47 10.17 -7.99 -15.81
CA PHE A 47 9.88 -6.55 -15.81
C PHE A 47 8.47 -6.26 -15.31
N PHE A 48 7.44 -6.89 -15.87
CA PHE A 48 6.06 -6.68 -15.42
C PHE A 48 5.82 -7.17 -13.99
N ALA A 49 6.55 -8.19 -13.52
CA ALA A 49 6.51 -8.58 -12.11
C ALA A 49 7.05 -7.46 -11.21
N GLN A 50 8.17 -6.82 -11.59
CA GLN A 50 8.73 -5.69 -10.85
C GLN A 50 7.79 -4.47 -10.87
N VAL A 51 7.14 -4.20 -12.00
CA VAL A 51 6.12 -3.14 -12.10
C VAL A 51 4.95 -3.41 -11.16
N ALA A 52 4.43 -4.64 -11.11
CA ALA A 52 3.35 -5.00 -10.19
C ALA A 52 3.77 -4.82 -8.71
N THR A 53 4.99 -5.23 -8.35
CA THR A 53 5.55 -4.99 -7.00
C THR A 53 5.70 -3.49 -6.71
N LEU A 54 6.10 -2.68 -7.68
CA LEU A 54 6.21 -1.23 -7.54
C LEU A 54 4.84 -0.58 -7.32
N CYS A 55 3.80 -1.00 -8.07
CA CYS A 55 2.44 -0.52 -7.85
C CYS A 55 1.95 -0.82 -6.44
N ALA A 56 2.17 -2.05 -5.94
CA ALA A 56 1.81 -2.42 -4.57
C ALA A 56 2.54 -1.56 -3.53
N LYS A 57 3.84 -1.30 -3.74
CA LYS A 57 4.62 -0.43 -2.87
C LYS A 57 4.10 1.01 -2.87
N LEU A 58 3.85 1.58 -4.05
CA LEU A 58 3.36 2.97 -4.17
C LEU A 58 1.95 3.13 -3.58
N TRP A 59 1.09 2.12 -3.70
CA TRP A 59 -0.19 2.08 -3.01
C TRP A 59 -0.03 2.18 -1.49
N VAL A 60 0.89 1.40 -0.89
CA VAL A 60 1.23 1.48 0.54
C VAL A 60 1.77 2.86 0.91
N ASP A 61 2.72 3.39 0.12
CA ASP A 61 3.34 4.69 0.37
C ASP A 61 2.30 5.84 0.35
N CYS A 62 1.34 5.81 -0.58
CA CYS A 62 0.22 6.77 -0.61
C CYS A 62 -0.70 6.66 0.61
N ASN A 63 -1.03 5.43 1.05
CA ASN A 63 -1.83 5.24 2.26
C ASN A 63 -1.08 5.72 3.51
N ASN A 64 0.21 5.43 3.61
CA ASN A 64 1.05 5.91 4.71
C ASN A 64 1.12 7.44 4.75
N PHE A 65 1.16 8.10 3.59
CA PHE A 65 1.07 9.56 3.52
C PHE A 65 -0.24 10.08 4.13
N LEU A 66 -1.37 9.45 3.82
CA LEU A 66 -2.66 9.79 4.43
C LEU A 66 -2.63 9.64 5.95
N PHE A 67 -2.17 8.49 6.46
CA PHE A 67 -2.10 8.23 7.90
C PHE A 67 -1.19 9.21 8.63
N ASN A 68 -0.02 9.50 8.07
CA ASN A 68 0.92 10.42 8.68
C ASN A 68 0.43 11.88 8.65
N LYS A 69 -0.30 12.31 7.60
CA LYS A 69 -0.72 13.72 7.45
C LYS A 69 -2.08 14.03 8.06
N ILE A 70 -3.06 13.14 7.86
CA ILE A 70 -4.43 13.33 8.32
C ILE A 70 -4.57 12.85 9.76
N HIS A 71 -4.09 11.64 10.06
CA HIS A 71 -4.31 10.96 11.34
C HIS A 71 -3.18 11.14 12.35
N ASP A 72 -2.07 11.78 11.95
CA ASP A 72 -0.89 12.02 12.79
C ASP A 72 -0.39 10.74 13.49
N MET A 73 -0.43 9.64 12.74
CA MET A 73 -0.17 8.30 13.27
C MET A 73 1.33 8.12 13.57
N HIS A 74 1.65 7.94 14.84
CA HIS A 74 2.99 7.59 15.29
C HIS A 74 3.12 6.07 15.42
N TRP A 75 4.07 5.52 14.66
CA TRP A 75 4.37 4.09 14.67
C TRP A 75 5.52 3.80 15.64
N ASP A 76 5.27 2.92 16.61
CA ASP A 76 6.31 2.29 17.42
C ASP A 76 6.46 0.84 16.96
N ILE A 77 7.54 0.55 16.23
CA ILE A 77 7.77 -0.76 15.61
C ILE A 77 9.13 -1.28 16.07
N THR A 78 9.13 -2.48 16.65
CA THR A 78 10.34 -3.17 17.13
C THR A 78 10.54 -4.49 16.38
N GLY A 79 11.77 -5.02 16.34
CA GLY A 79 12.06 -6.34 15.77
C GLY A 79 12.30 -6.37 14.26
N LEU A 80 12.54 -5.22 13.63
CA LEU A 80 12.80 -5.14 12.18
C LEU A 80 14.27 -5.42 11.81
N GLU A 81 15.17 -5.56 12.78
CA GLU A 81 16.63 -5.50 12.59
C GLU A 81 17.16 -6.66 11.73
N LYS A 82 16.44 -7.78 11.71
CA LYS A 82 16.82 -9.00 10.96
C LYS A 82 16.08 -9.15 9.62
N LEU A 83 15.23 -8.20 9.24
CA LEU A 83 14.47 -8.26 8.00
C LEU A 83 15.29 -7.74 6.82
N ASP A 84 15.28 -8.50 5.73
CA ASP A 84 15.97 -8.18 4.49
C ASP A 84 14.96 -7.78 3.41
N LYS A 85 15.09 -6.56 2.88
CA LYS A 85 14.20 -6.02 1.82
C LYS A 85 14.21 -6.84 0.52
N LYS A 86 15.17 -7.75 0.35
CA LYS A 86 15.28 -8.64 -0.83
C LYS A 86 14.59 -10.00 -0.64
N LYS A 87 14.00 -10.27 0.53
CA LYS A 87 13.34 -11.54 0.85
C LYS A 87 11.83 -11.36 1.03
N SER A 88 11.11 -12.44 0.80
CA SER A 88 9.67 -12.52 1.06
C SER A 88 9.41 -13.12 2.44
N TYR A 89 8.48 -12.52 3.19
CA TYR A 89 8.11 -12.95 4.53
C TYR A 89 6.60 -13.13 4.60
N LEU A 90 6.14 -14.10 5.38
CA LEU A 90 4.74 -14.21 5.78
C LEU A 90 4.54 -13.34 7.03
N LEU A 91 3.83 -12.24 6.89
CA LEU A 91 3.43 -11.41 8.03
C LEU A 91 2.22 -12.05 8.69
N MET A 92 2.32 -12.32 10.00
CA MET A 92 1.20 -12.77 10.82
C MET A 92 0.91 -11.68 11.85
N SER A 93 -0.35 -11.27 11.95
CA SER A 93 -0.82 -10.28 12.92
C SER A 93 -1.97 -10.85 13.76
N ASN A 94 -2.14 -10.32 14.97
CA ASN A 94 -3.35 -10.56 15.75
C ASN A 94 -4.50 -9.66 15.24
N HIS A 95 -5.74 -9.98 15.60
CA HIS A 95 -6.90 -9.12 15.37
C HIS A 95 -7.11 -8.16 16.55
N ARG A 96 -6.15 -7.28 16.81
CA ARG A 96 -6.31 -6.19 17.78
C ARG A 96 -6.20 -4.84 17.08
N SER A 97 -7.14 -3.96 17.39
CA SER A 97 -7.13 -2.56 16.99
C SER A 97 -7.12 -1.67 18.23
N TRP A 98 -6.82 -0.39 18.05
CA TRP A 98 -6.91 0.59 19.12
C TRP A 98 -8.39 0.84 19.47
N THR A 99 -8.66 1.11 20.75
CA THR A 99 -9.96 1.55 21.29
C THR A 99 -9.92 3.02 21.65
#